data_AF-A0A814VW92-F1
#
_entry.id   AF-A0A814VW92-F1
#
_cell.length_a   1.000
_cell.length_b   1.000
_cell.length_c   1.000
_cell.angle_alpha   90.00
_cell.angle_beta   90.00
_cell.angle_gamma   90.00
#
_symmetry.space_group_name_H-M   'P 1'
#
loop_
_entity.id
_entity.type
_entity.pdbx_description
1 polymer ?
#
loop_
_entity_poly.entity_id
_entity_poly.type
_entity_poly.pdbx_seq_one_letter_code
_entity_poly.pdbx_strand_id
1 'polypeptide(L)'
;MAKKNRPMTDISNVERNSLPIECRWLHRLINRRSYKLTVLTVVCTLNIADLFIDWYFLFSKTAILKGLVFGPPSYDILLAMLIFCIISTFTSLLEIVQTVRDTCSNRLTSLFGQITNCLTIWLEDFPFLTLNLLIVICHDGEVTYVSIAKAAIGIVAAFIRFLFILLNKWLIRHDYRRKDRLSYFFNTISTVGVVFVLILSISIHVIASLPIDSFGRIHLESPSNFSRVEFARQKYFRNVGLFVRSSNDFDKYIYLTDIDDIIEEGQKTIIYSMNEKESIFCVKQMNQTCFIELNNTNIDLYDKPLTNKLINYSITFEFQKPDSGYLLGDIHYNIMRCDLKDFHIDGDKISLHYYRFKRSFNQRKSSVVYTQYNNTYHYYDVENDFEPIEHVWRTGLSRCTSTSSLNPHRSTNVTMNDCY
;
A
#
# COMPACT_ATOMS: atom_id res chain seq x y z
N MET A 1 -7.96 66.82 -55.92
CA MET A 1 -7.11 65.67 -55.51
C MET A 1 -8.02 64.52 -55.09
N ALA A 2 -8.21 63.54 -55.97
CA ALA A 2 -9.10 62.40 -55.72
C ALA A 2 -8.36 61.26 -54.99
N LYS A 3 -8.83 60.89 -53.80
CA LYS A 3 -8.36 59.71 -53.06
C LYS A 3 -8.83 58.45 -53.79
N LYS A 4 -7.86 57.69 -54.32
CA LYS A 4 -8.05 56.38 -54.94
C LYS A 4 -8.31 55.33 -53.86
N ASN A 5 -9.58 54.98 -53.65
CA ASN A 5 -9.98 53.81 -52.85
C ASN A 5 -9.46 52.53 -53.54
N ARG A 6 -8.52 51.82 -52.90
CA ARG A 6 -8.19 50.45 -53.30
C ARG A 6 -9.22 49.51 -52.67
N PRO A 7 -9.82 48.59 -53.43
CA PRO A 7 -10.66 47.56 -52.86
C PRO A 7 -9.81 46.66 -51.98
N MET A 8 -10.31 46.43 -50.76
CA MET A 8 -9.80 45.45 -49.81
C MET A 8 -10.12 44.07 -50.39
N THR A 9 -9.22 43.56 -51.22
CA THR A 9 -9.32 42.20 -51.75
C THR A 9 -9.24 41.21 -50.58
N ASP A 10 -10.13 40.24 -50.66
CA ASP A 10 -10.38 39.19 -49.68
C ASP A 10 -9.16 38.25 -49.59
N ILE A 11 -8.13 38.66 -48.82
CA ILE A 11 -6.89 37.91 -48.58
C ILE A 11 -7.18 36.52 -47.97
N SER A 12 -8.37 36.33 -47.38
CA SER A 12 -8.79 35.11 -46.68
C SER A 12 -8.96 33.87 -47.58
N ASN A 13 -9.14 34.06 -48.90
CA ASN A 13 -9.32 32.97 -49.87
C ASN A 13 -8.04 32.61 -50.62
N VAL A 14 -7.08 33.54 -50.75
CA VAL A 14 -5.80 33.28 -51.45
C VAL A 14 -4.81 32.51 -50.54
N GLU A 15 -4.74 32.84 -49.25
CA GLU A 15 -3.92 32.09 -48.27
C GLU A 15 -4.43 30.66 -48.01
N ARG A 16 -5.72 30.39 -48.27
CA ARG A 16 -6.32 29.06 -48.04
C ARG A 16 -5.98 28.04 -49.12
N ASN A 17 -5.52 28.50 -50.29
CA ASN A 17 -5.24 27.67 -51.46
C ASN A 17 -3.77 27.20 -51.58
N SER A 18 -2.84 27.77 -50.80
CA SER A 18 -1.40 27.42 -50.81
C SER A 18 -1.02 26.28 -49.85
N LEU A 19 -1.95 25.80 -49.02
CA LEU A 19 -1.72 24.67 -48.13
C LEU A 19 -1.83 23.33 -48.90
N PRO A 20 -0.95 22.35 -48.59
CA PRO A 20 -0.99 21.02 -49.19
C PRO A 20 -2.37 20.37 -48.97
N ILE A 21 -2.80 19.53 -49.92
CA ILE A 21 -4.16 18.96 -49.97
C ILE A 21 -4.51 18.25 -48.64
N GLU A 22 -3.54 17.55 -48.04
CA GLU A 22 -3.66 16.87 -46.75
C GLU A 22 -3.98 17.83 -45.59
N CYS A 23 -3.35 19.01 -45.53
CA CYS A 23 -3.68 20.07 -44.55
C CYS A 23 -5.11 20.56 -44.69
N ARG A 24 -5.63 20.62 -45.92
CA ARG A 24 -6.98 21.14 -46.19
C ARG A 24 -8.06 20.19 -45.68
N TRP A 25 -7.84 18.89 -45.77
CA TRP A 25 -8.74 17.86 -45.22
C TRP A 25 -8.74 17.86 -43.69
N LEU A 26 -7.56 17.89 -43.06
CA LEU A 26 -7.45 17.91 -41.61
C LEU A 26 -8.07 19.20 -41.02
N HIS A 27 -7.80 20.35 -41.61
CA HIS A 27 -8.40 21.62 -41.18
C HIS A 27 -9.93 21.62 -41.32
N ARG A 28 -10.47 21.03 -42.40
CA ARG A 28 -11.94 20.87 -42.55
C ARG A 28 -12.51 19.93 -41.49
N LEU A 29 -11.81 18.84 -41.17
CA LEU A 29 -12.24 17.85 -40.18
C LEU A 29 -12.24 18.43 -38.76
N ILE A 30 -11.16 19.10 -38.37
CA ILE A 30 -11.02 19.80 -37.08
C ILE A 30 -12.08 20.88 -36.91
N ASN A 31 -12.44 21.58 -38.00
CA ASN A 31 -13.43 22.65 -37.93
C ASN A 31 -14.89 22.16 -37.94
N ARG A 32 -15.15 20.85 -38.10
CA ARG A 32 -16.51 20.29 -37.96
C ARG A 32 -16.95 20.37 -36.51
N ARG A 33 -18.17 20.87 -36.30
CA ARG A 33 -18.80 20.96 -34.97
C ARG A 33 -18.87 19.60 -34.25
N SER A 34 -19.11 18.52 -34.99
CA SER A 34 -19.15 17.16 -34.46
C SER A 34 -17.82 16.72 -33.85
N TYR A 35 -16.69 16.94 -34.56
CA TYR A 35 -15.35 16.60 -34.06
C TYR A 35 -15.03 17.34 -32.77
N LYS A 36 -15.29 18.66 -32.72
CA LYS A 36 -15.06 19.47 -31.52
C LYS A 36 -15.89 19.00 -30.33
N LEU A 37 -17.16 18.65 -30.57
CA LEU A 37 -18.03 18.10 -29.52
C LEU A 37 -17.50 16.76 -29.02
N THR A 38 -17.06 15.87 -29.91
CA THR A 38 -16.47 14.57 -29.53
C THR A 38 -15.21 14.75 -28.70
N VAL A 39 -14.28 15.63 -29.10
CA VAL A 39 -13.06 15.91 -28.33
C VAL A 39 -13.41 16.47 -26.95
N LEU A 40 -14.33 17.44 -26.87
CA LEU A 40 -14.80 17.99 -25.60
C LEU A 40 -15.38 16.89 -24.71
N THR A 41 -16.26 16.04 -25.24
CA THR A 41 -16.86 14.94 -24.48
C THR A 41 -15.79 13.98 -23.98
N VAL A 42 -14.86 13.54 -24.83
CA VAL A 42 -13.80 12.59 -24.43
C VAL A 42 -12.91 13.18 -23.34
N VAL A 43 -12.42 14.40 -23.52
CA VAL A 43 -11.56 15.07 -22.53
C VAL A 43 -12.30 15.27 -21.21
N CYS A 44 -13.55 15.76 -21.23
CA CYS A 44 -14.35 15.92 -20.02
C CYS A 44 -14.59 14.57 -19.32
N THR A 45 -14.91 13.50 -20.05
CA THR A 45 -15.12 12.18 -19.44
C THR A 45 -13.86 11.62 -18.82
N LEU A 46 -12.70 11.82 -19.45
CA LEU A 46 -11.42 11.37 -18.90
C LEU A 46 -11.06 12.15 -17.63
N ASN A 47 -11.20 13.48 -17.64
CA ASN A 47 -10.90 14.29 -16.45
C ASN A 47 -11.84 14.00 -15.29
N ILE A 48 -13.13 13.75 -15.55
CA ILE A 48 -14.08 13.36 -14.51
C ILE A 48 -13.74 11.96 -13.96
N ALA A 49 -13.40 11.00 -14.82
CA ALA A 49 -13.01 9.67 -14.40
C ALA A 49 -11.72 9.69 -13.58
N ASP A 50 -10.74 10.50 -14.00
CA ASP A 50 -9.47 10.67 -13.33
C ASP A 50 -9.64 11.27 -11.93
N LEU A 51 -10.41 12.36 -11.84
CA LEU A 51 -10.79 12.99 -10.57
C LEU A 51 -11.50 11.99 -9.63
N PHE A 52 -12.47 11.23 -10.15
CA PHE A 52 -13.18 10.25 -9.34
C PHE A 52 -12.23 9.18 -8.81
N ILE A 53 -11.29 8.72 -9.64
CA ILE A 53 -10.30 7.71 -9.24
C ILE A 53 -9.30 8.25 -8.24
N ASP A 54 -8.91 9.53 -8.30
CA ASP A 54 -8.01 10.12 -7.30
C ASP A 54 -8.63 10.20 -5.91
N TRP A 55 -9.87 10.70 -5.84
CA TRP A 55 -10.62 10.72 -4.60
C TRP A 55 -10.93 9.32 -4.08
N TYR A 56 -11.29 8.40 -4.98
CA TYR A 56 -11.52 7.00 -4.61
C TYR A 56 -10.21 6.32 -4.15
N PHE A 57 -9.07 6.67 -4.74
CA PHE A 57 -7.77 6.18 -4.32
C PHE A 57 -7.46 6.64 -2.90
N LEU A 58 -7.61 7.92 -2.60
CA LEU A 58 -7.47 8.45 -1.23
C LEU A 58 -8.42 7.74 -0.26
N PHE A 59 -9.71 7.66 -0.58
CA PHE A 59 -10.70 7.00 0.27
C PHE A 59 -10.39 5.53 0.52
N SER A 60 -9.96 4.81 -0.52
CA SER A 60 -9.57 3.41 -0.40
C SER A 60 -8.37 3.22 0.53
N LYS A 61 -7.46 4.20 0.61
CA LYS A 61 -6.28 4.16 1.49
C LYS A 61 -6.59 4.58 2.91
N THR A 62 -7.54 5.50 3.13
CA THR A 62 -7.98 5.88 4.48
C THR A 62 -8.86 4.81 5.12
N ALA A 63 -9.55 3.99 4.33
CA ALA A 63 -10.37 2.87 4.81
C ALA A 63 -9.55 1.63 5.22
N ILE A 64 -8.23 1.64 5.03
CA ILE A 64 -7.36 0.51 5.38
C ILE A 64 -7.29 0.38 6.90
N LEU A 65 -7.82 -0.73 7.40
CA LEU A 65 -7.61 -1.14 8.78
C LEU A 65 -6.21 -1.70 8.96
N LYS A 66 -5.70 -1.62 10.19
CA LYS A 66 -4.46 -2.29 10.56
C LYS A 66 -4.66 -3.80 10.44
N GLY A 67 -3.65 -4.46 9.87
CA GLY A 67 -3.51 -5.91 9.90
C GLY A 67 -2.12 -6.31 10.38
N LEU A 68 -1.84 -7.62 10.38
CA LEU A 68 -0.62 -8.25 10.87
C LEU A 68 0.64 -7.74 10.18
N VAL A 69 0.61 -7.50 8.86
CA VAL A 69 1.81 -7.10 8.09
C VAL A 69 1.62 -5.78 7.37
N PHE A 70 0.40 -5.53 6.90
CA PHE A 70 0.03 -4.30 6.22
C PHE A 70 -0.87 -3.48 7.14
N GLY A 71 -0.55 -2.20 7.29
CA GLY A 71 -1.41 -1.24 7.95
C GLY A 71 -1.72 -0.06 7.02
N PRO A 72 -2.45 0.95 7.53
CA PRO A 72 -2.67 2.18 6.79
C PRO A 72 -1.31 2.86 6.49
N PRO A 73 -1.22 3.60 5.37
CA PRO A 73 -0.04 4.42 5.10
C PRO A 73 0.15 5.48 6.18
N SER A 74 1.38 6.00 6.30
CA SER A 74 1.68 7.05 7.27
C SER A 74 0.82 8.29 7.05
N TYR A 75 0.56 9.03 8.12
CA TYR A 75 -0.24 10.25 8.07
C TYR A 75 0.32 11.27 7.05
N ASP A 76 1.64 11.37 6.94
CA ASP A 76 2.29 12.28 5.98
C ASP A 76 1.99 11.91 4.52
N ILE A 77 1.94 10.61 4.21
CA ILE A 77 1.57 10.12 2.87
C ILE A 77 0.10 10.43 2.59
N LEU A 78 -0.79 10.16 3.55
CA LEU A 78 -2.22 10.47 3.42
C LEU A 78 -2.47 11.97 3.22
N LEU A 79 -1.75 12.81 3.97
CA LEU A 79 -1.81 14.27 3.84
C LEU A 79 -1.30 14.72 2.47
N ALA A 80 -0.18 14.17 2.00
CA ALA A 80 0.34 14.46 0.66
C ALA A 80 -0.68 14.06 -0.42
N MET A 81 -1.29 12.88 -0.31
CA MET A 81 -2.33 12.43 -1.23
C MET A 81 -3.55 13.36 -1.23
N LEU A 82 -4.00 13.83 -0.06
CA LEU A 82 -5.08 14.80 0.04
C LEU A 82 -4.73 16.12 -0.66
N ILE A 83 -3.52 16.65 -0.43
CA ILE A 83 -3.04 17.87 -1.09
C ILE A 83 -3.07 17.70 -2.62
N PHE A 84 -2.56 16.58 -3.13
CA PHE A 84 -2.58 16.31 -4.56
C PHE A 84 -3.99 16.09 -5.12
N CYS A 85 -4.94 15.51 -4.37
CA CYS A 85 -6.35 15.43 -4.80
C CYS A 85 -6.99 16.82 -4.94
N ILE A 86 -6.66 17.76 -4.04
CA ILE A 86 -7.14 19.15 -4.12
C ILE A 86 -6.53 19.84 -5.36
N ILE A 87 -5.22 19.67 -5.58
CA ILE A 87 -4.54 20.18 -6.76
C ILE A 87 -5.16 19.61 -8.04
N SER A 88 -5.36 18.30 -8.10
CA SER A 88 -6.03 17.58 -9.19
C SER A 88 -7.40 18.15 -9.52
N THR A 89 -8.21 18.42 -8.49
CA THR A 89 -9.53 19.04 -8.65
C THR A 89 -9.43 20.40 -9.34
N PHE A 90 -8.44 21.21 -8.94
CA PHE A 90 -8.20 22.54 -9.50
C PHE A 90 -7.67 22.48 -10.94
N THR A 91 -6.67 21.64 -11.23
CA THR A 91 -6.11 21.46 -12.58
C THR A 91 -7.12 20.86 -13.54
N SER A 92 -7.90 19.86 -13.11
CA SER A 92 -9.02 19.30 -13.88
C SER A 92 -10.05 20.37 -14.27
N LEU A 93 -10.41 21.26 -13.35
CA LEU A 93 -11.32 22.38 -13.65
C LEU A 93 -10.72 23.36 -14.65
N LEU A 94 -9.43 23.69 -14.52
CA LEU A 94 -8.73 24.54 -15.49
C LEU A 94 -8.71 23.92 -16.88
N GLU A 95 -8.46 22.62 -16.99
CA GLU A 95 -8.49 21.89 -18.27
C GLU A 95 -9.89 21.88 -18.90
N ILE A 96 -10.95 21.68 -18.10
CA ILE A 96 -12.33 21.74 -18.61
C ILE A 96 -12.66 23.15 -19.12
N VAL A 97 -12.38 24.20 -18.32
CA VAL A 97 -12.61 25.60 -18.72
C VAL A 97 -11.86 25.94 -20.00
N GLN A 98 -10.60 25.49 -20.09
CA GLN A 98 -9.78 25.68 -21.28
C GLN A 98 -10.37 24.92 -22.48
N THR A 99 -10.74 23.65 -22.33
CA THR A 99 -11.28 22.84 -23.43
C THR A 99 -12.59 23.43 -23.97
N VAL A 100 -13.46 23.94 -23.08
CA VAL A 100 -14.67 24.68 -23.46
C VAL A 100 -14.32 25.96 -24.21
N ARG A 101 -13.36 26.75 -23.70
CA ARG A 101 -12.91 27.99 -24.36
C ARG A 101 -12.32 27.73 -25.74
N ASP A 102 -11.45 26.74 -25.89
CA ASP A 102 -10.80 26.39 -27.15
C ASP A 102 -11.85 25.88 -28.17
N THR A 103 -12.85 25.13 -27.69
CA THR A 103 -14.01 24.69 -28.49
C THR A 103 -14.86 25.86 -28.99
N CYS A 104 -15.14 26.85 -28.14
CA CYS A 104 -15.95 28.02 -28.47
C CYS A 104 -15.23 29.06 -29.35
N SER A 105 -13.93 29.26 -29.12
CA SER A 105 -13.14 30.31 -29.78
C SER A 105 -12.53 29.91 -31.12
N ASN A 106 -12.77 28.68 -31.59
CA ASN A 106 -12.17 28.09 -32.80
C ASN A 106 -10.63 28.19 -32.84
N ARG A 107 -9.99 28.38 -31.70
CA ARG A 107 -8.53 28.53 -31.59
C ARG A 107 -7.95 27.26 -30.99
N LEU A 108 -7.35 26.43 -31.84
CA LEU A 108 -6.81 25.13 -31.45
C LEU A 108 -5.51 25.24 -30.62
N THR A 109 -4.74 26.32 -30.80
CA THR A 109 -3.43 26.51 -30.17
C THR A 109 -3.40 27.82 -29.39
N SER A 110 -3.78 27.75 -28.10
CA SER A 110 -3.63 28.84 -27.15
C SER A 110 -2.40 28.59 -26.26
N LEU A 111 -1.61 29.64 -26.00
CA LEU A 111 -0.50 29.57 -25.03
C LEU A 111 -1.01 29.14 -23.64
N PHE A 112 -2.20 29.64 -23.28
CA PHE A 112 -2.90 29.25 -22.06
C PHE A 112 -3.07 27.73 -21.98
N GLY A 113 -3.45 27.07 -23.09
CA GLY A 113 -3.63 25.63 -23.08
C GLY A 113 -2.36 24.80 -22.93
N GLN A 114 -1.24 25.32 -23.42
CA GLN A 114 0.05 24.68 -23.22
C GLN A 114 0.54 24.83 -21.77
N ILE A 115 0.25 25.98 -21.14
CA ILE A 115 0.57 26.22 -19.73
C ILE A 115 -0.27 25.31 -18.85
N THR A 116 -1.59 25.25 -19.04
CA THR A 116 -2.47 24.37 -18.26
C THR A 116 -2.05 22.92 -18.39
N ASN A 117 -1.85 22.41 -19.62
CA ASN A 117 -1.39 21.02 -19.82
C ASN A 117 -0.04 20.74 -19.13
N CYS A 118 0.89 21.70 -19.17
CA CYS A 118 2.16 21.59 -18.45
C CYS A 118 1.94 21.54 -16.93
N LEU A 119 1.07 22.38 -16.39
CA LEU A 119 0.75 22.39 -14.96
C LEU A 119 0.10 21.09 -14.52
N THR A 120 -0.87 20.57 -15.28
CA THR A 120 -1.53 19.28 -14.97
C THR A 120 -0.51 18.15 -14.89
N ILE A 121 0.36 18.02 -15.89
CA ILE A 121 1.33 16.92 -15.92
C ILE A 121 2.27 16.97 -14.71
N TRP A 122 2.80 18.15 -14.36
CA TRP A 122 3.84 18.28 -13.35
C TRP A 122 3.33 18.46 -11.93
N LEU A 123 2.11 18.96 -11.74
CA LEU A 123 1.52 19.20 -10.41
C LEU A 123 0.53 18.11 -9.99
N GLU A 124 -0.10 17.41 -10.95
CA GLU A 124 -1.09 16.37 -10.69
C GLU A 124 -0.55 15.00 -11.08
N ASP A 125 -0.36 14.72 -12.38
CA ASP A 125 -0.11 13.35 -12.84
C ASP A 125 1.20 12.78 -12.31
N PHE A 126 2.30 13.52 -12.45
CA PHE A 126 3.63 13.05 -12.09
C PHE A 126 3.75 12.79 -10.59
N PRO A 127 3.41 13.73 -9.69
CA PRO A 127 3.48 13.47 -8.25
C PRO A 127 2.55 12.36 -7.79
N PHE A 128 1.31 12.30 -8.31
CA PHE A 128 0.33 11.30 -7.87
C PHE A 128 0.70 9.89 -8.32
N LEU A 129 1.16 9.72 -9.58
CA LEU A 129 1.67 8.43 -10.05
C LEU A 129 2.97 8.03 -9.34
N THR A 130 3.81 9.00 -8.97
CA THR A 130 5.02 8.71 -8.16
C THR A 130 4.64 8.17 -6.79
N LEU A 131 3.66 8.79 -6.11
CA LEU A 131 3.13 8.28 -4.84
C LEU A 131 2.50 6.89 -5.00
N ASN A 132 1.70 6.68 -6.04
CA ASN A 132 1.09 5.38 -6.33
C ASN A 132 2.18 4.31 -6.55
N LEU A 133 3.22 4.63 -7.32
CA LEU A 133 4.35 3.74 -7.52
C LEU A 133 5.08 3.41 -6.21
N LEU A 134 5.35 4.41 -5.36
CA LEU A 134 5.98 4.19 -4.05
C LEU A 134 5.14 3.26 -3.16
N ILE A 135 3.82 3.47 -3.13
CA ILE A 135 2.90 2.61 -2.37
C ILE A 135 2.92 1.18 -2.91
N VAL A 136 2.85 1.01 -4.24
CA VAL A 136 2.85 -0.32 -4.88
C VAL A 136 4.18 -1.05 -4.65
N ILE A 137 5.30 -0.33 -4.74
CA ILE A 137 6.63 -0.87 -4.44
C ILE A 137 6.71 -1.29 -2.97
N CYS A 138 6.15 -0.53 -2.03
CA CYS A 138 6.16 -0.85 -0.60
C CYS A 138 5.19 -1.98 -0.22
N HIS A 139 4.02 -2.11 -0.86
CA HIS A 139 2.99 -3.09 -0.46
C HIS A 139 3.07 -4.41 -1.24
N ASP A 140 4.27 -4.82 -1.68
CA ASP A 140 4.48 -6.10 -2.38
C ASP A 140 3.56 -6.37 -3.57
N GLY A 141 3.14 -5.30 -4.27
CA GLY A 141 2.18 -5.45 -5.35
C GLY A 141 0.81 -5.96 -4.90
N GLU A 142 0.42 -5.80 -3.62
CA GLU A 142 -1.00 -5.72 -3.22
C GLU A 142 -1.59 -4.43 -3.79
N VAL A 143 -1.77 -4.48 -5.11
CA VAL A 143 -2.47 -3.49 -5.89
C VAL A 143 -3.93 -3.57 -5.50
N THR A 144 -4.39 -2.55 -4.78
CA THR A 144 -5.80 -2.17 -4.86
C THR A 144 -6.14 -1.99 -6.34
N TYR A 145 -7.23 -2.58 -6.83
CA TYR A 145 -7.69 -2.42 -8.22
C TYR A 145 -7.66 -0.95 -8.70
N VAL A 146 -7.84 -0.03 -7.76
CA VAL A 146 -7.74 1.43 -7.94
C VAL A 146 -6.36 1.89 -8.44
N SER A 147 -5.26 1.35 -7.91
CA SER A 147 -3.90 1.70 -8.32
C SER A 147 -3.63 1.34 -9.77
N ILE A 148 -4.10 0.16 -10.21
CA ILE A 148 -4.01 -0.29 -11.61
C ILE A 148 -4.90 0.58 -12.49
N ALA A 149 -6.14 0.83 -12.06
CA ALA A 149 -7.08 1.67 -12.81
C ALA A 149 -6.53 3.08 -13.04
N LYS A 150 -5.95 3.72 -12.01
CA LYS A 150 -5.29 5.03 -12.15
C LYS A 150 -4.13 4.99 -13.14
N ALA A 151 -3.27 3.96 -13.05
CA ALA A 151 -2.17 3.81 -14.00
C ALA A 151 -2.68 3.59 -15.44
N ALA A 152 -3.79 2.87 -15.62
CA ALA A 152 -4.36 2.62 -16.95
C ALA A 152 -4.92 3.91 -17.58
N ILE A 153 -5.62 4.72 -16.76
CA ILE A 153 -6.05 6.07 -17.18
C ILE A 153 -4.85 6.95 -17.50
N GLY A 154 -3.79 6.90 -16.69
CA GLY A 154 -2.54 7.61 -16.94
C GLY A 154 -1.93 7.26 -18.30
N ILE A 155 -1.94 5.99 -18.71
CA ILE A 155 -1.47 5.56 -20.05
C ILE A 155 -2.35 6.15 -21.16
N VAL A 156 -3.68 6.05 -21.03
CA VAL A 156 -4.63 6.57 -22.02
C VAL A 156 -4.50 8.09 -22.15
N ALA A 157 -4.45 8.81 -21.04
CA ALA A 157 -4.27 10.26 -21.00
C ALA A 157 -2.93 10.68 -21.60
N ALA A 158 -1.83 9.98 -21.26
CA ALA A 158 -0.52 10.23 -21.84
C ALA A 158 -0.52 10.06 -23.37
N PHE A 159 -1.19 9.02 -23.88
CA PHE A 159 -1.30 8.78 -25.32
C PHE A 159 -2.10 9.89 -26.03
N ILE A 160 -3.23 10.30 -25.46
CA ILE A 160 -4.06 11.39 -26.01
C ILE A 160 -3.29 12.71 -26.01
N ARG A 161 -2.61 13.05 -24.91
CA ARG A 161 -1.78 14.26 -24.81
C ARG A 161 -0.61 14.23 -25.80
N PHE A 162 0.04 13.07 -25.96
CA PHE A 162 1.10 12.91 -26.94
C PHE A 162 0.60 13.16 -28.37
N LEU A 163 -0.55 12.60 -28.75
CA LEU A 163 -1.18 12.86 -30.03
C LEU A 163 -1.52 14.35 -30.22
N PHE A 164 -2.04 15.01 -29.18
CA PHE A 164 -2.35 16.44 -29.23
C PHE A 164 -1.10 17.32 -29.40
N ILE A 165 -0.01 17.01 -28.70
CA ILE A 165 1.29 17.69 -28.85
C ILE A 165 1.84 17.51 -30.27
N LEU A 166 1.78 16.29 -30.83
CA LEU A 166 2.21 16.03 -32.21
C LEU A 166 1.38 16.82 -33.22
N LEU A 167 0.06 16.82 -33.06
CA LEU A 167 -0.86 17.53 -33.93
C LEU A 167 -0.62 19.05 -33.85
N ASN A 168 -0.39 19.59 -32.65
CA ASN A 168 -0.03 21.00 -32.46
C ASN A 168 1.33 21.34 -33.09
N LYS A 169 2.36 20.51 -32.91
CA LYS A 169 3.68 20.73 -33.50
C LYS A 169 3.62 20.71 -35.02
N TRP A 170 2.80 19.82 -35.58
CA TRP A 170 2.55 19.74 -37.01
C TRP A 170 1.82 20.99 -37.54
N LEU A 171 0.75 21.43 -36.85
CA LEU A 171 0.01 22.65 -37.22
C LEU A 171 0.88 23.91 -37.13
N ILE A 172 1.68 24.08 -36.06
CA ILE A 172 2.57 25.23 -35.86
C ILE A 172 3.66 25.27 -36.95
N ARG A 173 4.13 24.11 -37.44
CA ARG A 173 5.11 24.07 -38.54
C ARG A 173 4.55 24.66 -39.84
N HIS A 174 3.24 24.51 -40.05
CA HIS A 174 2.55 25.01 -41.24
C HIS A 174 2.00 26.43 -41.09
N ASP A 175 1.75 26.90 -39.86
CA ASP A 175 1.35 28.28 -39.59
C ASP A 175 2.58 29.18 -39.38
N TYR A 176 3.11 29.74 -40.47
CA TYR A 176 4.38 30.49 -40.52
C TYR A 176 4.38 31.78 -39.66
N ARG A 177 3.22 32.21 -39.13
CA ARG A 177 3.04 33.56 -38.55
C ARG A 177 3.24 33.66 -37.03
N ARG A 178 3.39 32.57 -36.28
CA ARG A 178 3.55 32.60 -34.81
C ARG A 178 4.59 31.60 -34.30
N LYS A 179 5.87 32.00 -34.32
CA LYS A 179 6.93 31.32 -33.56
C LYS A 179 7.13 31.99 -32.21
N ASP A 180 6.26 31.70 -31.25
CA ASP A 180 6.45 32.14 -29.86
C ASP A 180 7.42 31.16 -29.15
N ARG A 181 8.57 31.66 -28.69
CA ARG A 181 9.58 30.83 -27.98
C ARG A 181 9.00 30.12 -26.74
N LEU A 182 8.08 30.77 -26.04
CA LEU A 182 7.40 30.21 -24.87
C LEU A 182 6.56 28.98 -25.21
N SER A 183 5.86 29.01 -26.34
CA SER A 183 5.04 27.87 -26.79
C SER A 183 5.91 26.64 -27.07
N TYR A 184 7.08 26.85 -27.69
CA TYR A 184 8.04 25.77 -27.89
C TYR A 184 8.58 25.20 -26.56
N PHE A 185 8.89 26.08 -25.60
CA PHE A 185 9.38 25.70 -24.28
C PHE A 185 8.36 24.84 -23.51
N PHE A 186 7.11 25.30 -23.37
CA PHE A 186 6.07 24.56 -22.65
C PHE A 186 5.71 23.22 -23.32
N ASN A 187 5.68 23.16 -24.65
CA ASN A 187 5.46 21.90 -25.36
C ASN A 187 6.61 20.92 -25.13
N THR A 188 7.85 21.39 -25.08
CA THR A 188 9.02 20.53 -24.82
C THR A 188 8.96 19.96 -23.41
N ILE A 189 8.69 20.81 -22.40
CA ILE A 189 8.53 20.36 -21.01
C ILE A 189 7.34 19.41 -20.85
N SER A 190 6.21 19.69 -21.50
CA SER A 190 5.04 18.80 -21.49
C SER A 190 5.37 17.44 -22.11
N THR A 191 6.14 17.42 -23.21
CA THR A 191 6.55 16.16 -23.86
C THR A 191 7.40 15.31 -22.92
N VAL A 192 8.36 15.93 -22.23
CA VAL A 192 9.19 15.25 -21.22
C VAL A 192 8.32 14.70 -20.09
N GLY A 193 7.39 15.50 -19.57
CA GLY A 193 6.47 15.08 -18.52
C GLY A 193 5.58 13.91 -18.93
N VAL A 194 5.02 13.92 -20.15
CA VAL A 194 4.22 12.80 -20.69
C VAL A 194 5.04 11.50 -20.74
N VAL A 195 6.31 11.56 -21.13
CA VAL A 195 7.19 10.39 -21.13
C VAL A 195 7.39 9.84 -19.72
N PHE A 196 7.61 10.70 -18.71
CA PHE A 196 7.72 10.26 -17.32
C PHE A 196 6.42 9.64 -16.81
N VAL A 197 5.27 10.25 -17.08
CA VAL A 197 3.94 9.71 -16.73
C VAL A 197 3.73 8.33 -17.34
N LEU A 198 4.12 8.13 -18.60
CA LEU A 198 4.03 6.84 -19.28
C LEU A 198 4.93 5.79 -18.61
N ILE A 199 6.20 6.14 -18.33
CA ILE A 199 7.15 5.25 -17.65
C ILE A 199 6.61 4.84 -16.29
N LEU A 200 6.17 5.80 -15.46
CA LEU A 200 5.60 5.52 -14.13
C LEU A 200 4.38 4.61 -14.22
N SER A 201 3.46 4.86 -15.15
CA SER A 201 2.24 4.07 -15.31
C SER A 201 2.53 2.63 -15.76
N ILE A 202 3.51 2.44 -16.65
CA ILE A 202 3.97 1.10 -17.06
C ILE A 202 4.67 0.41 -15.90
N SER A 203 5.54 1.10 -15.17
CA SER A 203 6.22 0.55 -13.98
C SER A 203 5.22 0.06 -12.93
N ILE A 204 4.14 0.81 -12.66
CA ILE A 204 3.08 0.38 -11.75
C ILE A 204 2.48 -0.95 -12.23
N HIS A 205 2.12 -1.08 -13.51
CA HIS A 205 1.54 -2.32 -14.06
C HIS A 205 2.50 -3.50 -13.98
N VAL A 206 3.76 -3.28 -14.34
CA VAL A 206 4.79 -4.34 -14.31
C VAL A 206 4.98 -4.82 -12.87
N ILE A 207 5.21 -3.92 -11.91
CA ILE A 207 5.45 -4.28 -10.51
C ILE A 207 4.20 -4.92 -9.88
N ALA A 208 3.02 -4.38 -10.17
CA ALA A 208 1.74 -4.95 -9.75
C ALA A 208 1.50 -6.39 -10.23
N SER A 209 2.14 -6.78 -11.34
CA SER A 209 1.98 -8.09 -11.96
C SER A 209 3.06 -9.09 -11.56
N LEU A 210 4.15 -8.66 -10.89
CA LEU A 210 5.28 -9.50 -10.52
C LEU A 210 5.22 -9.88 -9.04
N PRO A 211 5.05 -11.18 -8.70
CA PRO A 211 5.14 -11.61 -7.31
C PRO A 211 6.61 -11.62 -6.84
N ILE A 212 6.84 -11.12 -5.64
CA ILE A 212 8.18 -10.88 -5.08
C ILE A 212 8.34 -11.60 -3.74
N ASP A 213 9.37 -12.42 -3.59
CA ASP A 213 9.60 -13.21 -2.37
C ASP A 213 10.12 -12.37 -1.18
N SER A 214 10.32 -13.02 -0.02
CA SER A 214 10.96 -12.43 1.17
C SER A 214 12.37 -11.88 0.94
N PHE A 215 13.01 -12.24 -0.16
CA PHE A 215 14.38 -11.85 -0.48
C PHE A 215 14.45 -10.75 -1.55
N GLY A 216 13.34 -10.38 -2.17
CA GLY A 216 13.28 -9.45 -3.29
C GLY A 216 13.51 -10.10 -4.65
N ARG A 217 13.43 -11.42 -4.76
CA ARG A 217 13.51 -12.17 -6.02
C ARG A 217 12.12 -12.24 -6.66
N ILE A 218 12.11 -12.03 -7.97
CA ILE A 218 10.91 -12.10 -8.79
C ILE A 218 10.63 -13.56 -9.12
N HIS A 219 9.46 -14.06 -8.76
CA HIS A 219 9.02 -15.39 -9.15
C HIS A 219 8.14 -15.31 -10.39
N LEU A 220 8.52 -16.01 -11.45
CA LEU A 220 7.69 -16.21 -12.64
C LEU A 220 7.04 -17.58 -12.53
N GLU A 221 6.12 -17.75 -11.59
CA GLU A 221 5.33 -18.97 -11.49
C GLU A 221 4.17 -18.96 -12.49
N SER A 222 3.83 -20.14 -13.00
CA SER A 222 2.69 -20.31 -13.91
C SER A 222 1.38 -19.94 -13.19
N PRO A 223 0.52 -19.10 -13.80
CA PRO A 223 -0.63 -18.49 -13.12
C PRO A 223 -1.69 -19.48 -12.60
N SER A 224 -1.67 -20.75 -13.03
CA SER A 224 -2.64 -21.77 -12.58
C SER A 224 -2.41 -22.27 -11.14
N ASN A 225 -1.21 -22.09 -10.59
CA ASN A 225 -0.83 -22.68 -9.29
C ASN A 225 -0.52 -21.63 -8.20
N PHE A 226 -0.59 -20.33 -8.53
CA PHE A 226 -0.16 -19.27 -7.62
C PHE A 226 -1.31 -18.83 -6.69
N SER A 227 -1.29 -19.29 -5.44
CA SER A 227 -2.12 -18.75 -4.37
C SER A 227 -1.42 -17.59 -3.69
N ARG A 228 -1.86 -16.35 -3.97
CA ARG A 228 -1.33 -15.13 -3.32
C ARG A 228 -1.35 -15.21 -1.78
N VAL A 229 -2.39 -15.84 -1.23
CA VAL A 229 -2.54 -16.02 0.23
C VAL A 229 -1.45 -16.93 0.77
N GLU A 230 -1.20 -18.07 0.11
CA GLU A 230 -0.21 -19.05 0.56
C GLU A 230 1.22 -18.49 0.45
N PHE A 231 1.50 -17.76 -0.62
CA PHE A 231 2.77 -17.07 -0.79
C PHE A 231 3.01 -16.03 0.31
N ALA A 232 2.02 -15.17 0.59
CA ALA A 232 2.13 -14.17 1.63
C ALA A 232 2.30 -14.82 3.02
N ARG A 233 1.57 -15.91 3.29
CA ARG A 233 1.72 -16.71 4.50
C ARG A 233 3.13 -17.28 4.66
N GLN A 234 3.68 -17.91 3.61
CA GLN A 234 5.05 -18.42 3.63
C GLN A 234 6.10 -17.30 3.80
N LYS A 235 5.86 -16.13 3.20
CA LYS A 235 6.76 -14.98 3.25
C LYS A 235 6.83 -14.36 4.64
N TYR A 236 5.68 -14.07 5.26
CA TYR A 236 5.61 -13.27 6.48
C TYR A 236 5.39 -14.08 7.76
N PHE A 237 4.72 -15.24 7.70
CA PHE A 237 4.29 -15.97 8.91
C PHE A 237 5.15 -17.19 9.20
N ARG A 238 5.94 -17.66 8.23
CA ARG A 238 6.82 -18.80 8.42
C ARG A 238 7.82 -18.58 9.56
N ASN A 239 7.70 -19.44 10.57
CA ASN A 239 8.48 -19.44 11.82
C ASN A 239 8.26 -18.20 12.69
N VAL A 240 7.13 -17.53 12.55
CA VAL A 240 6.73 -16.47 13.47
C VAL A 240 5.93 -17.08 14.61
N GLY A 241 6.45 -16.91 15.81
CA GLY A 241 5.81 -17.32 17.05
C GLY A 241 5.18 -16.14 17.76
N LEU A 242 4.21 -16.47 18.62
CA LEU A 242 3.68 -15.59 19.62
C LEU A 242 4.32 -15.92 20.97
N PHE A 243 4.78 -14.88 21.67
CA PHE A 243 5.50 -15.01 22.92
C PHE A 243 4.89 -14.14 24.01
N VAL A 244 4.97 -14.62 25.24
CA VAL A 244 4.72 -13.81 26.43
C VAL A 244 6.04 -13.40 27.07
N ARG A 245 6.12 -12.13 27.45
CA ARG A 245 7.29 -11.58 28.15
C ARG A 245 7.37 -12.13 29.57
N SER A 246 8.58 -12.48 30.01
CA SER A 246 8.83 -12.83 31.40
C SER A 246 8.59 -11.62 32.32
N SER A 247 8.11 -11.87 33.54
CA SER A 247 7.86 -10.80 34.51
C SER A 247 9.14 -10.15 35.04
N ASN A 248 10.25 -10.88 35.00
CA ASN A 248 11.49 -10.51 35.70
C ASN A 248 12.52 -9.84 34.78
N ASP A 249 12.39 -10.02 33.46
CA ASP A 249 13.34 -9.51 32.48
C ASP A 249 12.65 -9.14 31.18
N PHE A 250 13.05 -7.98 30.67
CA PHE A 250 12.46 -7.33 29.53
C PHE A 250 12.84 -7.98 28.19
N ASP A 251 13.95 -8.71 28.13
CA ASP A 251 14.44 -9.33 26.90
C ASP A 251 14.21 -10.85 26.86
N LYS A 252 13.45 -11.38 27.83
CA LYS A 252 13.19 -12.80 28.00
C LYS A 252 11.76 -13.17 27.71
N TYR A 253 11.59 -14.24 26.94
CA TYR A 253 10.30 -14.62 26.38
C TYR A 253 10.00 -16.11 26.56
N ILE A 254 8.71 -16.41 26.75
CA ILE A 254 8.15 -17.75 26.78
C ILE A 254 7.31 -17.94 25.52
N TYR A 255 7.60 -18.99 24.77
CA TYR A 255 6.85 -19.30 23.55
C TYR A 255 5.47 -19.86 23.88
N LEU A 256 4.44 -19.36 23.19
CA LEU A 256 3.07 -19.80 23.35
C LEU A 256 2.61 -20.69 22.20
N THR A 257 2.68 -20.18 20.96
CA THR A 257 2.20 -20.89 19.76
C THR A 257 2.74 -20.22 18.50
N ASP A 258 2.70 -20.92 17.37
CA ASP A 258 2.93 -20.30 16.07
C ASP A 258 1.68 -19.51 15.66
N ILE A 259 1.88 -18.37 15.00
CA ILE A 259 0.74 -17.56 14.49
C ILE A 259 -0.01 -18.29 13.38
N ASP A 260 0.69 -19.15 12.64
CA ASP A 260 0.12 -19.97 11.58
C ASP A 260 -0.98 -20.89 12.11
N ASP A 261 -0.82 -21.42 13.32
CA ASP A 261 -1.84 -22.26 13.95
C ASP A 261 -3.10 -21.45 14.30
N ILE A 262 -2.94 -20.21 14.78
CA ILE A 262 -4.08 -19.32 15.10
C ILE A 262 -4.86 -19.00 13.82
N ILE A 263 -4.15 -18.75 12.72
CA ILE A 263 -4.76 -18.43 11.42
C ILE A 263 -5.52 -19.64 10.85
N GLU A 264 -4.99 -20.86 10.97
CA GLU A 264 -5.63 -22.09 10.49
C GLU A 264 -6.85 -22.49 11.30
N GLU A 265 -6.72 -22.48 12.63
CA GLU A 265 -7.80 -22.84 13.54
C GLU A 265 -8.88 -21.73 13.62
N GLY A 266 -8.51 -20.49 13.27
CA GLY A 266 -9.35 -19.29 13.37
C GLY A 266 -9.44 -18.74 14.80
N GLN A 267 -9.39 -19.62 15.80
CA GLN A 267 -9.36 -19.27 17.21
C GLN A 267 -8.52 -20.29 17.97
N LYS A 268 -7.71 -19.83 18.93
CA LYS A 268 -6.83 -20.68 19.73
C LYS A 268 -6.78 -20.20 21.18
N THR A 269 -7.03 -21.09 22.13
CA THR A 269 -6.98 -20.78 23.57
C THR A 269 -5.75 -21.44 24.21
N ILE A 270 -5.04 -20.69 25.03
CA ILE A 270 -3.86 -21.13 25.77
C ILE A 270 -4.06 -20.82 27.25
N ILE A 271 -3.80 -21.80 28.12
CA ILE A 271 -3.85 -21.59 29.56
C ILE A 271 -2.43 -21.34 30.06
N TYR A 272 -2.18 -20.12 30.52
CA TYR A 272 -0.95 -19.70 31.16
C TYR A 272 -1.17 -19.59 32.66
N SER A 273 -0.43 -20.35 33.46
CA SER A 273 -0.57 -20.36 34.91
C SER A 273 0.70 -19.82 35.55
N MET A 274 0.59 -18.95 36.55
CA MET A 274 1.76 -18.44 37.26
C MET A 274 1.57 -18.35 38.77
N ASN A 275 2.66 -18.52 39.51
CA ASN A 275 2.79 -18.17 40.92
C ASN A 275 3.91 -17.13 41.07
N GLU A 276 3.52 -15.87 41.17
CA GLU A 276 4.45 -14.74 41.31
C GLU A 276 5.37 -14.86 42.54
N LYS A 277 4.95 -15.58 43.60
CA LYS A 277 5.74 -15.71 44.83
C LYS A 277 6.85 -16.75 44.73
N GLU A 278 6.62 -17.80 43.94
CA GLU A 278 7.55 -18.92 43.79
C GLU A 278 8.28 -18.89 42.45
N SER A 279 8.01 -17.88 41.61
CA SER A 279 8.52 -17.77 40.24
C SER A 279 8.28 -19.05 39.41
N ILE A 280 7.12 -19.67 39.62
CA ILE A 280 6.68 -20.86 38.87
C ILE A 280 5.72 -20.41 37.79
N PHE A 281 5.89 -20.93 36.58
CA PHE A 281 4.92 -20.77 35.50
C PHE A 281 4.66 -22.10 34.81
N CYS A 282 3.44 -22.27 34.29
CA CYS A 282 3.05 -23.43 33.51
C CYS A 282 2.33 -22.99 32.24
N VAL A 283 2.62 -23.66 31.14
CA VAL A 283 1.92 -23.47 29.87
C VAL A 283 1.18 -24.76 29.55
N LYS A 284 -0.15 -24.68 29.44
CA LYS A 284 -1.01 -25.82 29.11
C LYS A 284 -1.59 -25.60 27.72
N GLN A 285 -1.08 -26.36 26.76
CA GLN A 285 -1.57 -26.40 25.38
C GLN A 285 -2.09 -27.81 25.01
N MET A 286 -1.28 -28.86 25.26
CA MET A 286 -1.71 -30.27 25.15
C MET A 286 -1.34 -31.08 26.40
N ASN A 287 -0.13 -30.87 26.94
CA ASN A 287 0.30 -31.34 28.24
C ASN A 287 0.67 -30.13 29.10
N GLN A 288 0.39 -30.19 30.40
CA GLN A 288 0.83 -29.15 31.33
C GLN A 288 2.31 -29.37 31.63
N THR A 289 3.16 -28.46 31.16
CA THR A 289 4.56 -28.37 31.58
C THR A 289 4.72 -27.18 32.49
N CYS A 290 5.33 -27.41 33.65
CA CYS A 290 5.59 -26.39 34.65
C CYS A 290 7.10 -26.19 34.80
N PHE A 291 7.47 -24.96 35.03
CA PHE A 291 8.85 -24.50 35.10
C PHE A 291 9.02 -23.63 36.34
N ILE A 292 10.19 -23.71 36.96
CA ILE A 292 10.59 -22.86 38.07
C ILE A 292 11.80 -22.04 37.65
N GLU A 293 11.74 -20.74 37.87
CA GLU A 293 12.86 -19.85 37.66
C GLU A 293 13.80 -19.91 38.87
N LEU A 294 15.00 -20.47 38.68
CA LEU A 294 16.00 -20.56 39.74
C LEU A 294 16.78 -19.26 39.90
N ASN A 295 17.03 -18.60 38.78
CA ASN A 295 17.65 -17.28 38.67
C ASN A 295 17.18 -16.64 37.35
N ASN A 296 17.55 -15.39 37.09
CA ASN A 296 17.07 -14.66 35.92
C ASN A 296 17.33 -15.36 34.57
N THR A 297 18.25 -16.33 34.46
CA THR A 297 18.62 -16.98 33.19
C THR A 297 18.27 -18.47 33.12
N ASN A 298 18.22 -19.15 34.26
CA ASN A 298 18.13 -20.60 34.35
C ASN A 298 16.76 -21.01 34.87
N ILE A 299 16.16 -21.89 34.09
CA ILE A 299 14.85 -22.47 34.34
C ILE A 299 15.04 -23.97 34.50
N ASP A 300 14.36 -24.53 35.50
CA ASP A 300 14.28 -25.97 35.69
C ASP A 300 12.85 -26.47 35.52
N LEU A 301 12.73 -27.74 35.17
CA LEU A 301 11.44 -28.42 35.12
C LEU A 301 10.90 -28.57 36.55
N TYR A 302 9.65 -28.15 36.76
CA TYR A 302 9.00 -28.26 38.04
C TYR A 302 8.11 -29.52 38.08
N ASP A 303 8.67 -30.61 38.62
CA ASP A 303 7.98 -31.91 38.74
C ASP A 303 7.34 -32.16 40.11
N LYS A 304 7.44 -31.19 41.03
CA LYS A 304 6.92 -31.34 42.39
C LYS A 304 5.42 -31.08 42.45
N PRO A 305 4.70 -31.69 43.41
CA PRO A 305 3.31 -31.34 43.65
C PRO A 305 3.23 -29.87 44.07
N LEU A 306 2.44 -29.10 43.33
CA LEU A 306 2.23 -27.67 43.55
C LEU A 306 1.67 -27.43 44.94
N THR A 307 2.48 -26.85 45.83
CA THR A 307 2.11 -26.56 47.22
C THR A 307 1.24 -25.31 47.35
N ASN A 308 1.33 -24.40 46.39
CA ASN A 308 0.62 -23.14 46.36
C ASN A 308 -0.34 -23.03 45.17
N LYS A 309 -1.39 -22.22 45.34
CA LYS A 309 -2.42 -22.00 44.31
C LYS A 309 -1.84 -21.19 43.15
N LEU A 310 -1.68 -21.83 41.99
CA LEU A 310 -1.39 -21.15 40.73
C LEU A 310 -2.54 -20.22 40.35
N ILE A 311 -2.20 -19.05 39.84
CA ILE A 311 -3.16 -18.16 39.20
C ILE A 311 -3.21 -18.55 37.73
N ASN A 312 -4.36 -19.06 37.29
CA ASN A 312 -4.56 -19.48 35.91
C ASN A 312 -5.16 -18.34 35.08
N TYR A 313 -4.55 -18.10 33.91
CA TYR A 313 -5.00 -17.17 32.89
C TYR A 313 -5.38 -17.96 31.63
N SER A 314 -6.61 -17.80 31.18
CA SER A 314 -7.06 -18.24 29.85
C SER A 314 -6.86 -17.09 28.88
N ILE A 315 -5.99 -17.31 27.89
CA ILE A 315 -5.71 -16.37 26.82
C ILE A 315 -6.30 -16.93 25.54
N THR A 316 -7.31 -16.27 24.99
CA THR A 316 -7.92 -16.68 23.72
C THR A 316 -7.52 -15.72 22.62
N PHE A 317 -6.97 -16.29 21.55
CA PHE A 317 -6.58 -15.61 20.33
C PHE A 317 -7.62 -15.88 19.25
N GLU A 318 -7.98 -14.86 18.49
CA GLU A 318 -8.89 -14.96 17.37
C GLU A 318 -8.27 -14.25 16.17
N PHE A 319 -8.21 -14.95 15.04
CA PHE A 319 -7.77 -14.37 13.78
C PHE A 319 -8.94 -13.66 13.12
N GLN A 320 -8.90 -12.33 13.11
CA GLN A 320 -9.87 -11.52 12.42
C GLN A 320 -9.52 -11.47 10.93
N LYS A 321 -10.36 -12.13 10.12
CA LYS A 321 -10.23 -12.06 8.66
C LYS A 321 -10.51 -10.63 8.18
N PRO A 322 -9.77 -10.14 7.17
CA PRO A 322 -9.99 -8.81 6.63
C PRO A 322 -11.28 -8.77 5.80
N ASP A 323 -12.13 -7.77 6.05
CA ASP A 323 -13.44 -7.62 5.39
C ASP A 323 -13.35 -7.23 3.91
N SER A 324 -12.24 -6.66 3.45
CA SER A 324 -12.06 -6.30 2.04
C SER A 324 -10.59 -6.12 1.64
N GLY A 325 -10.16 -6.88 0.64
CA GLY A 325 -9.02 -6.58 -0.25
C GLY A 325 -7.61 -6.87 0.25
N TYR A 326 -7.38 -6.95 1.56
CA TYR A 326 -6.05 -7.24 2.15
C TYR A 326 -5.96 -8.70 2.56
N LEU A 327 -4.80 -9.35 2.46
CA LEU A 327 -4.70 -10.81 2.56
C LEU A 327 -4.37 -11.34 3.96
N LEU A 328 -3.95 -10.47 4.89
CA LEU A 328 -3.18 -10.92 6.06
C LEU A 328 -3.86 -10.73 7.42
N GLY A 329 -5.08 -10.18 7.48
CA GLY A 329 -5.93 -10.11 8.69
C GLY A 329 -5.24 -9.49 9.90
N ASP A 330 -5.78 -9.74 11.09
CA ASP A 330 -5.15 -9.36 12.36
C ASP A 330 -5.40 -10.43 13.44
N ILE A 331 -4.61 -10.46 14.52
CA ILE A 331 -4.84 -11.35 15.66
C ILE A 331 -5.25 -10.52 16.87
N HIS A 332 -6.47 -10.76 17.30
CA HIS A 332 -7.01 -10.19 18.52
C HIS A 332 -6.91 -11.20 19.64
N TYR A 333 -6.78 -10.71 20.87
CA TYR A 333 -6.72 -11.56 22.05
C TYR A 333 -7.55 -11.02 23.19
N ASN A 334 -7.99 -11.93 24.05
CA ASN A 334 -8.61 -11.60 25.32
C ASN A 334 -8.01 -12.46 26.42
N ILE A 335 -7.97 -11.94 27.64
CA ILE A 335 -7.40 -12.59 28.83
C ILE A 335 -8.41 -12.60 29.96
N MET A 336 -8.60 -13.77 30.55
CA MET A 336 -9.44 -13.98 31.73
C MET A 336 -8.66 -14.76 32.78
N ARG A 337 -8.83 -14.38 34.04
CA ARG A 337 -8.23 -15.02 35.21
C ARG A 337 -9.28 -15.96 35.77
N CYS A 338 -8.94 -17.24 35.76
CA CYS A 338 -9.88 -18.32 36.04
C CYS A 338 -10.44 -18.28 37.47
N ASP A 339 -9.67 -17.77 38.43
CA ASP A 339 -10.06 -17.71 39.83
C ASP A 339 -11.19 -16.72 40.13
N LEU A 340 -11.23 -15.61 39.38
CA LEU A 340 -12.14 -14.51 39.67
C LEU A 340 -13.40 -14.57 38.82
N LYS A 341 -13.42 -15.36 37.73
CA LYS A 341 -14.47 -15.34 36.66
C LYS A 341 -14.82 -13.93 36.15
N ASP A 342 -14.07 -12.92 36.55
CA ASP A 342 -14.25 -11.53 36.16
C ASP A 342 -13.32 -11.20 35.00
N PHE A 343 -13.90 -10.51 34.01
CA PHE A 343 -13.23 -10.10 32.77
C PHE A 343 -12.32 -8.87 32.95
N HIS A 344 -12.24 -8.31 34.16
CA HIS A 344 -11.41 -7.15 34.48
C HIS A 344 -10.12 -7.58 35.18
N ILE A 345 -9.11 -7.89 34.37
CA ILE A 345 -7.73 -8.07 34.84
C ILE A 345 -6.82 -7.07 34.16
N ASP A 346 -5.94 -6.49 34.97
CA ASP A 346 -4.78 -5.67 34.60
C ASP A 346 -4.13 -6.21 33.33
N GLY A 347 -4.39 -5.54 32.20
CA GLY A 347 -3.70 -5.84 30.94
C GLY A 347 -2.20 -5.63 31.03
N ASP A 348 -1.77 -4.85 32.02
CA ASP A 348 -0.40 -4.42 32.21
C ASP A 348 0.53 -5.57 32.65
N LYS A 349 -0.02 -6.71 33.12
CA LYS A 349 0.81 -7.83 33.60
C LYS A 349 1.28 -8.79 32.51
N ILE A 350 0.59 -8.88 31.38
CA ILE A 350 0.91 -9.84 30.31
C ILE A 350 1.17 -9.08 29.02
N SER A 351 2.46 -8.96 28.67
CA SER A 351 2.90 -8.38 27.39
C SER A 351 3.14 -9.47 26.37
N LEU A 352 2.47 -9.38 25.23
CA LEU A 352 2.56 -10.32 24.13
C LEU A 352 3.29 -9.70 22.94
N HIS A 353 4.15 -10.48 22.29
CA HIS A 353 4.98 -10.01 21.18
C HIS A 353 5.11 -11.07 20.09
N TYR A 354 5.27 -10.63 18.84
CA TYR A 354 5.64 -11.49 17.73
C TYR A 354 7.15 -11.51 17.54
N TYR A 355 7.72 -12.69 17.36
CA TYR A 355 9.11 -12.84 16.93
C TYR A 355 9.23 -13.94 15.88
N ARG A 356 10.18 -13.78 14.96
CA ARG A 356 10.57 -14.87 14.08
C ARG A 356 11.77 -15.58 14.66
N PHE A 357 11.76 -16.90 14.66
CA PHE A 357 12.96 -17.67 14.95
C PHE A 357 14.04 -17.45 13.88
N LYS A 358 15.29 -17.26 14.31
CA LYS A 358 16.43 -17.21 13.39
C LYS A 358 16.55 -18.53 12.63
N ARG A 359 17.14 -18.48 11.43
CA ARG A 359 17.39 -19.69 10.62
C ARG A 359 18.35 -20.68 11.27
N SER A 360 19.21 -20.22 12.17
CA SER A 360 20.12 -21.07 12.94
C SER A 360 19.42 -21.80 14.08
N PHE A 361 18.18 -21.43 14.42
CA PHE A 361 17.41 -22.07 15.47
C PHE A 361 16.90 -23.44 14.97
N ASN A 362 17.63 -24.49 15.35
CA ASN A 362 17.35 -25.87 14.93
C ASN A 362 16.69 -26.73 16.02
N GLN A 363 16.24 -26.10 17.11
CA GLN A 363 15.60 -26.83 18.21
C GLN A 363 14.09 -26.97 17.99
N ARG A 364 13.50 -27.97 18.65
CA ARG A 364 12.04 -28.12 18.67
C ARG A 364 11.45 -26.94 19.45
N LYS A 365 10.41 -26.29 18.90
CA LYS A 365 9.68 -25.22 19.57
C LYS A 365 8.98 -25.78 20.81
N SER A 366 9.25 -25.18 21.97
CA SER A 366 8.67 -25.49 23.28
C SER A 366 8.53 -24.18 24.04
N SER A 367 7.82 -24.15 25.17
CA SER A 367 7.61 -22.88 25.90
C SER A 367 8.91 -22.21 26.36
N VAL A 368 9.96 -23.01 26.58
CA VAL A 368 11.32 -22.58 26.91
C VAL A 368 12.33 -23.34 26.06
N VAL A 369 13.56 -22.82 25.94
CA VAL A 369 14.65 -23.44 25.20
C VAL A 369 15.33 -24.49 26.08
N TYR A 370 15.64 -25.67 25.52
CA TYR A 370 16.34 -26.73 26.24
C TYR A 370 17.78 -26.90 25.74
N THR A 371 18.73 -26.75 26.65
CA THR A 371 20.16 -26.84 26.34
C THR A 371 20.72 -28.20 26.75
N GLN A 372 20.93 -29.08 25.77
CA GLN A 372 21.45 -30.43 26.01
C GLN A 372 22.79 -30.46 26.75
N TYR A 373 23.68 -29.48 26.50
CA TYR A 373 25.02 -29.46 27.09
C TYR A 373 25.00 -29.29 28.62
N ASN A 374 24.06 -28.49 29.13
CA ASN A 374 23.93 -28.22 30.57
C ASN A 374 22.75 -28.94 31.22
N ASN A 375 21.89 -29.60 30.43
CA ASN A 375 20.62 -30.15 30.89
C ASN A 375 19.74 -29.10 31.60
N THR A 376 19.81 -27.84 31.15
CA THR A 376 19.08 -26.71 31.72
C THR A 376 18.13 -26.10 30.70
N TYR A 377 17.04 -25.51 31.18
CA TYR A 377 16.17 -24.68 30.37
C TYR A 377 16.54 -23.21 30.53
N HIS A 378 16.24 -22.42 29.51
CA HIS A 378 16.34 -20.96 29.57
C HIS A 378 15.20 -20.32 28.78
N TYR A 379 14.93 -19.06 29.11
CA TYR A 379 14.01 -18.24 28.33
C TYR A 379 14.55 -18.03 26.92
N TYR A 380 13.66 -17.81 25.96
CA TYR A 380 14.09 -17.31 24.67
C TYR A 380 14.63 -15.89 24.81
N ASP A 381 15.72 -15.63 24.10
CA ASP A 381 16.44 -14.37 24.15
C ASP A 381 16.39 -13.63 22.79
N VAL A 382 16.11 -12.33 22.84
CA VAL A 382 15.94 -11.51 21.62
C VAL A 382 17.21 -11.49 20.77
N GLU A 383 18.38 -11.39 21.40
CA GLU A 383 19.63 -11.29 20.67
C GLU A 383 20.06 -12.61 20.07
N ASN A 384 19.78 -13.73 20.74
CA ASN A 384 20.29 -15.05 20.35
C ASN A 384 19.31 -15.82 19.45
N ASP A 385 18.04 -15.86 19.79
CA ASP A 385 17.06 -16.79 19.19
C ASP A 385 16.20 -16.14 18.11
N PHE A 386 16.03 -14.82 18.15
CA PHE A 386 15.03 -14.12 17.36
C PHE A 386 15.60 -13.20 16.27
N GLU A 387 14.78 -13.03 15.23
CA GLU A 387 14.83 -11.92 14.31
C GLU A 387 13.61 -11.03 14.61
N PRO A 388 13.82 -9.74 14.98
CA PRO A 388 12.73 -8.84 15.31
C PRO A 388 11.74 -8.72 14.16
N ILE A 389 10.44 -8.71 14.49
CA ILE A 389 9.38 -8.79 13.48
C ILE A 389 9.36 -7.55 12.56
N GLU A 390 9.85 -6.41 13.05
CA GLU A 390 10.05 -5.16 12.28
C GLU A 390 10.99 -5.36 11.09
N HIS A 391 11.96 -6.26 11.21
CA HIS A 391 12.90 -6.60 10.14
C HIS A 391 12.32 -7.66 9.20
N VAL A 392 11.50 -8.56 9.73
CA VAL A 392 10.89 -9.68 9.00
C VAL A 392 9.72 -9.21 8.14
N TRP A 393 8.84 -8.38 8.70
CA TRP A 393 7.67 -7.82 8.01
C TRP A 393 8.01 -6.57 7.21
N ARG A 394 9.22 -6.49 6.67
CA ARG A 394 9.52 -5.49 5.66
C ARG A 394 8.81 -5.85 4.37
N THR A 395 8.07 -4.88 3.86
CA THR A 395 7.18 -5.06 2.73
C THR A 395 7.80 -4.46 1.47
N GLY A 396 7.53 -5.09 0.34
CA GLY A 396 7.82 -4.55 -0.96
C GLY A 396 9.24 -4.75 -1.48
N LEU A 397 9.46 -4.33 -2.73
CA LEU A 397 10.79 -4.30 -3.36
C LEU A 397 11.76 -3.40 -2.61
N SER A 398 11.26 -2.28 -2.07
CA SER A 398 12.07 -1.31 -1.32
C SER A 398 12.24 -1.69 0.15
N ARG A 399 11.70 -2.83 0.61
CA ARG A 399 11.76 -3.27 2.01
C ARG A 399 11.31 -2.19 2.99
N CYS A 400 10.16 -1.59 2.71
CA CYS A 400 9.55 -0.56 3.53
C CYS A 400 9.26 -1.11 4.94
N THR A 401 9.34 -0.22 5.93
CA THR A 401 8.96 -0.55 7.30
C THR A 401 7.49 -0.87 7.36
N SER A 402 7.14 -1.97 8.03
CA SER A 402 5.75 -2.31 8.26
C SER A 402 5.03 -1.20 9.04
N THR A 403 3.79 -0.91 8.67
CA THR A 403 2.88 -0.05 9.43
C THR A 403 1.94 -0.86 10.33
N SER A 404 2.20 -2.16 10.47
CA SER A 404 1.42 -3.12 11.25
C SER A 404 1.70 -3.07 12.75
N SER A 405 1.01 -3.95 13.47
CA SER A 405 1.13 -4.13 14.90
C SER A 405 2.16 -5.21 15.24
N LEU A 406 3.14 -4.83 16.05
CA LEU A 406 4.23 -5.73 16.50
C LEU A 406 3.77 -6.75 17.55
N ASN A 407 2.54 -6.58 18.02
CA ASN A 407 1.92 -7.32 19.12
C ASN A 407 0.45 -7.58 18.74
N PRO A 408 -0.20 -8.65 19.27
CA PRO A 408 -1.63 -8.84 19.11
C PRO A 408 -2.44 -7.75 19.82
N HIS A 409 -3.66 -7.50 19.35
CA HIS A 409 -4.53 -6.47 19.91
C HIS A 409 -5.50 -7.01 20.94
N ARG A 410 -5.56 -6.38 22.12
CA ARG A 410 -6.55 -6.77 23.12
C ARG A 410 -7.95 -6.36 22.66
N SER A 411 -8.90 -7.28 22.69
CA SER A 411 -10.30 -7.04 22.34
C SER A 411 -11.22 -7.80 23.29
N THR A 412 -12.22 -7.11 23.87
CA THR A 412 -13.26 -7.75 24.70
C THR A 412 -14.28 -8.54 23.90
N ASN A 413 -14.28 -8.40 22.57
CA ASN A 413 -15.24 -9.07 21.69
C ASN A 413 -14.84 -10.52 21.40
N VAL A 414 -13.58 -10.89 21.67
CA VAL A 414 -13.12 -12.28 21.49
C VAL A 414 -13.83 -13.15 22.52
N THR A 415 -14.60 -14.12 22.02
CA THR A 415 -15.32 -15.08 22.87
C THR A 415 -14.33 -15.89 23.69
N MET A 416 -14.55 -15.94 24.99
CA MET A 416 -13.68 -16.66 25.91
C MET A 416 -14.18 -18.07 26.11
N ASN A 417 -13.28 -19.04 25.94
CA ASN A 417 -13.52 -20.39 26.40
C ASN A 417 -13.31 -20.44 27.92
N ASP A 418 -14.23 -21.10 28.62
CA ASP A 418 -14.17 -21.31 30.06
C ASP A 418 -12.82 -21.95 30.46
N CYS A 419 -12.37 -21.62 31.66
CA CYS A 419 -11.17 -22.21 32.24
C CYS A 419 -11.42 -23.68 32.63
N TYR A 420 -10.90 -24.62 31.84
CA TYR A 420 -10.99 -26.07 32.10
C TYR A 420 -9.64 -26.73 32.41
#